data_AF-A0A3N5PUZ9-F1
#
_entry.id   AF-A0A3N5PUZ9-F1
#
_cell.length_a   1.000
_cell.length_b   1.000
_cell.length_c   1.000
_cell.angle_alpha   90.00
_cell.angle_beta   90.00
_cell.angle_gamma   90.00
#
_symmetry.space_group_name_H-M   'P 1'
#
loop_
_entity.id
_entity.type
_entity.pdbx_description
1 polymer ?
#
loop_
_entity_poly.entity_id
_entity_poly.type
_entity_poly.pdbx_seq_one_letter_code
_entity_poly.pdbx_strand_id
1 'polypeptide(L)'
;MPYEPFIERFGELAWKETRSLSFFKDPRLAGDEFRFIELYCNDENCDCRRVMFDVLSKNRQKSVAVIAYGWESREFYARWYKDEDPEIIDQMQGPILNPGSLQSELALALL
;
A
#
# COMPACT_ATOMS: atom_id res chain seq x y z
N MET A 1 -5.68 7.04 -12.00
CA MET A 1 -4.42 6.28 -12.20
C MET A 1 -4.73 4.84 -11.85
N PRO A 2 -4.75 3.92 -12.83
CA PRO A 2 -4.88 2.51 -12.53
C PRO A 2 -3.61 2.05 -11.80
N TYR A 3 -3.81 1.22 -10.78
CA TYR A 3 -2.76 0.51 -10.08
C TYR A 3 -2.97 -0.98 -10.37
N GLU A 4 -1.89 -1.69 -10.67
CA GLU A 4 -1.90 -3.08 -11.08
C GLU A 4 -1.06 -3.91 -10.11
N PRO A 5 -1.52 -5.11 -9.70
CA PRO A 5 -0.73 -5.99 -8.85
C PRO A 5 0.59 -6.38 -9.52
N PHE A 6 1.68 -6.34 -8.77
CA PHE A 6 3.02 -6.71 -9.24
C PHE A 6 3.04 -8.14 -9.83
N ILE A 7 2.25 -9.03 -9.25
CA ILE A 7 2.09 -10.42 -9.71
C ILE A 7 1.54 -10.57 -11.13
N GLU A 8 0.72 -9.62 -11.61
CA GLU A 8 0.17 -9.66 -12.98
C GLU A 8 1.28 -9.51 -14.04
N ARG A 9 2.39 -8.85 -13.68
CA ARG A 9 3.54 -8.65 -14.57
C ARG A 9 4.71 -9.57 -14.27
N PHE A 10 4.91 -9.93 -13.01
CA PHE A 10 6.12 -10.60 -12.55
C PHE A 10 5.89 -11.95 -11.86
N GLY A 11 4.69 -12.54 -11.94
CA GLY A 11 4.40 -13.95 -11.66
C GLY A 11 5.22 -14.60 -10.55
N GLU A 12 6.14 -15.50 -10.91
CA GLU A 12 6.98 -16.25 -9.96
C GLU A 12 7.87 -15.35 -9.09
N LEU A 13 8.38 -14.25 -9.64
CA LEU A 13 9.20 -13.30 -8.88
C LEU A 13 8.36 -12.63 -7.80
N ALA A 14 7.18 -12.12 -8.17
CA ALA A 14 6.24 -11.54 -7.22
C ALA A 14 5.89 -12.52 -6.10
N TRP A 15 5.61 -13.80 -6.43
CA TRP A 15 5.37 -14.83 -5.41
C TRP A 15 6.52 -15.04 -4.42
N LYS A 16 7.78 -14.91 -4.87
CA LYS A 16 8.96 -15.03 -4.02
C LYS A 16 9.21 -13.76 -3.20
N GLU A 17 8.74 -12.62 -3.66
CA GLU A 17 9.02 -11.31 -3.06
C GLU A 17 7.90 -10.81 -2.14
N THR A 18 6.64 -11.19 -2.39
CA THR A 18 5.52 -10.85 -1.52
C THR A 18 5.82 -11.27 -0.08
N ARG A 19 5.56 -10.37 0.85
CA ARG A 19 5.80 -10.59 2.27
C ARG A 19 4.49 -10.77 3.02
N SER A 20 4.55 -11.61 4.05
CA SER A 20 3.48 -11.79 5.01
C SER A 20 3.96 -11.47 6.42
N LEU A 21 3.06 -10.92 7.23
CA LEU A 21 3.31 -10.56 8.61
C LEU A 21 2.32 -11.28 9.53
N SER A 22 2.83 -11.77 10.65
CA SER A 22 2.02 -12.30 11.75
C SER A 22 2.31 -11.49 13.01
N PHE A 23 1.24 -11.07 13.68
CA PHE A 23 1.31 -10.25 14.89
C PHE A 23 0.99 -11.14 16.09
N PHE A 24 1.80 -11.08 17.15
CA PHE A 24 1.60 -11.92 18.34
C PHE A 24 1.09 -11.14 19.55
N LYS A 25 1.40 -9.85 19.62
CA LYS A 25 1.12 -9.00 20.79
C LYS A 25 -0.14 -8.14 20.64
N ASP A 26 -0.54 -7.83 19.42
CA ASP A 26 -1.76 -7.06 19.18
C ASP A 26 -2.96 -8.02 19.15
N PRO A 27 -3.88 -7.97 20.14
CA PRO A 27 -5.00 -8.90 20.20
C PRO A 27 -6.00 -8.76 19.03
N ARG A 28 -5.99 -7.63 18.30
CA ARG A 28 -6.85 -7.42 17.12
C ARG A 28 -6.33 -8.19 15.90
N LEU A 29 -5.02 -8.43 15.86
CA LEU A 29 -4.31 -9.04 14.74
C LEU A 29 -3.79 -10.44 15.05
N ALA A 30 -3.71 -10.78 16.33
CA ALA A 30 -3.19 -12.06 16.79
C ALA A 30 -3.97 -13.24 16.24
N GLY A 31 -3.25 -14.27 15.81
CA GLY A 31 -3.83 -15.49 15.22
C GLY A 31 -4.16 -15.38 13.74
N ASP A 32 -3.77 -14.30 13.06
CA ASP A 32 -3.89 -14.15 11.61
C ASP A 32 -2.51 -13.92 10.94
N GLU A 33 -2.49 -14.07 9.62
CA GLU A 33 -1.36 -13.78 8.74
C GLU A 33 -1.85 -12.79 7.69
N PHE A 34 -1.14 -11.68 7.55
CA PHE A 34 -1.50 -10.61 6.63
C PHE A 34 -0.49 -10.57 5.49
N ARG A 35 -0.97 -10.66 4.25
CA ARG A 35 -0.14 -10.61 3.04
C ARG A 35 -0.23 -9.22 2.43
N PHE A 36 0.89 -8.68 2.02
CA PHE A 36 1.00 -7.33 1.48
C PHE A 36 1.22 -7.44 -0.03
N ILE A 37 0.14 -7.35 -0.80
CA ILE A 37 0.21 -7.43 -2.25
C ILE A 37 0.56 -6.06 -2.80
N GLU A 38 1.71 -5.95 -3.45
CA GLU A 38 2.17 -4.70 -4.06
C GLU A 38 1.36 -4.37 -5.31
N LEU A 39 0.86 -3.14 -5.37
CA LEU A 39 0.19 -2.54 -6.51
C LEU A 39 1.02 -1.34 -6.97
N TYR A 40 1.40 -1.32 -8.24
CA TYR A 40 2.18 -0.24 -8.84
C TYR A 40 1.35 0.49 -9.91
N CYS A 41 1.65 1.77 -10.12
CA CYS A 41 1.03 2.52 -11.21
C CYS A 41 1.44 1.88 -12.55
N ASN A 42 0.46 1.60 -13.41
CA ASN A 42 0.68 1.00 -14.72
C ASN A 42 0.50 2.00 -15.88
N ASP A 43 0.44 3.30 -15.57
CA ASP A 43 0.49 4.36 -16.57
C ASP A 43 1.94 4.62 -16.98
N GLU A 44 2.28 4.32 -18.23
CA GLU A 44 3.63 4.46 -18.79
C GLU A 44 4.15 5.91 -18.77
N ASN A 45 3.26 6.90 -18.63
CA ASN A 45 3.63 8.31 -18.58
C ASN A 45 3.69 8.86 -17.15
N CYS A 46 3.60 7.99 -16.13
CA CYS A 46 3.53 8.37 -14.73
C CYS A 46 4.73 7.88 -13.92
N ASP A 47 5.56 8.80 -13.43
CA ASP A 47 6.67 8.51 -12.52
C ASP A 47 6.25 8.79 -11.06
N CYS A 48 5.12 8.20 -10.61
CA CYS A 48 4.59 8.53 -9.29
C CYS A 48 5.48 8.04 -8.14
N ARG A 49 6.37 7.06 -8.36
CA ARG A 49 7.29 6.50 -7.37
C ARG A 49 6.60 6.15 -6.04
N ARG A 50 5.48 5.46 -6.17
CA ARG A 50 4.59 5.04 -5.07
C ARG A 50 4.17 3.60 -5.27
N VAL A 51 3.92 2.94 -4.15
CA VAL A 51 3.32 1.61 -4.07
C VAL A 51 2.08 1.68 -3.19
N MET A 52 1.05 0.95 -3.58
CA MET A 52 -0.07 0.65 -2.69
C MET A 52 0.04 -0.82 -2.28
N PHE A 53 -0.07 -1.12 -1.00
CA PHE A 53 -0.15 -2.48 -0.49
C PHE A 53 -1.61 -2.81 -0.24
N ASP A 54 -2.18 -3.74 -0.99
CA ASP A 54 -3.44 -4.38 -0.63
C ASP A 54 -3.16 -5.46 0.41
N VAL A 55 -3.63 -5.22 1.63
CA VAL A 55 -3.38 -6.09 2.77
C VAL A 55 -4.51 -7.12 2.84
N LEU A 56 -4.16 -8.38 2.58
CA LEU A 56 -5.08 -9.51 2.63
C LEU A 56 -4.96 -10.24 3.97
N SER A 57 -6.08 -10.43 4.66
CA SER A 57 -6.16 -11.33 5.82
C SER A 57 -6.30 -12.78 5.37
N LYS A 58 -5.44 -13.66 5.87
CA LYS A 58 -5.53 -15.10 5.61
C LYS A 58 -6.78 -15.70 6.24
N ASN A 59 -7.17 -15.30 7.44
CA ASN A 59 -8.38 -15.86 8.07
C ASN A 59 -9.66 -15.40 7.38
N ARG A 60 -9.71 -14.14 6.92
CA ARG A 60 -10.90 -13.57 6.28
C ARG A 60 -10.96 -13.79 4.76
N GLN A 61 -9.83 -14.19 4.14
CA GLN A 61 -9.70 -14.39 2.69
C GLN A 61 -10.14 -13.17 1.87
N LYS A 62 -9.84 -11.95 2.36
CA LYS A 62 -10.21 -10.69 1.71
C LYS A 62 -9.26 -9.55 2.07
N SER A 63 -9.31 -8.49 1.28
CA SER A 63 -8.69 -7.19 1.60
C SER A 63 -9.26 -6.64 2.90
N VAL A 64 -8.35 -6.15 3.76
CA VAL A 64 -8.68 -5.56 5.06
C VAL A 64 -8.15 -4.14 5.22
N ALA A 65 -7.20 -3.73 4.38
CA ALA A 65 -6.67 -2.37 4.31
C ALA A 65 -5.94 -2.15 2.99
N VAL A 66 -5.86 -0.90 2.56
CA VAL A 66 -4.92 -0.47 1.51
C VAL A 66 -4.01 0.60 2.09
N ILE A 67 -2.70 0.36 2.05
CA ILE A 67 -1.67 1.27 2.58
C ILE A 67 -0.90 1.85 1.41
N ALA A 68 -0.81 3.18 1.31
CA ALA A 68 0.01 3.85 0.33
C ALA A 68 1.36 4.27 0.94
N TYR A 69 2.43 4.08 0.18
CA TYR A 69 3.78 4.53 0.53
C TYR A 69 4.48 5.10 -0.69
N GLY A 70 5.15 6.24 -0.48
CA GLY A 70 6.00 6.91 -1.45
C GLY A 70 7.43 7.00 -0.93
N TRP A 71 8.40 6.61 -1.75
CA TRP A 71 9.81 6.55 -1.34
C TRP A 71 10.63 7.79 -1.72
N GLU A 72 10.00 8.81 -2.31
CA GLU A 72 10.67 10.05 -2.68
C GLU A 72 10.50 11.16 -1.64
N SER A 73 11.23 12.27 -1.87
CA SER A 73 11.19 13.44 -0.99
C SER A 73 9.90 14.25 -1.14
N ARG A 74 9.60 15.10 -0.15
CA ARG A 74 8.48 16.06 -0.23
C ARG A 74 8.62 16.97 -1.46
N GLU A 75 9.84 17.41 -1.76
CA GLU A 75 10.11 18.27 -2.93
C GLU A 75 9.85 17.55 -4.26
N PHE A 76 10.10 16.24 -4.31
CA PHE A 76 9.71 15.44 -5.47
C PHE A 76 8.18 15.42 -5.62
N TYR A 77 7.44 15.09 -4.56
CA TYR A 77 5.99 15.00 -4.62
C TYR A 77 5.31 16.33 -4.88
N ALA A 78 5.81 17.45 -4.33
CA ALA A 78 5.32 18.78 -4.66
C ALA A 78 5.43 19.09 -6.16
N ARG A 79 6.60 18.80 -6.76
CA ARG A 79 6.80 18.98 -8.21
C ARG A 79 5.96 18.03 -9.05
N TRP A 80 5.86 16.76 -8.65
CA TRP A 80 5.13 15.74 -9.38
C TRP A 80 3.61 16.00 -9.35
N TYR A 81 3.07 16.35 -8.18
CA TYR A 81 1.65 16.65 -8.00
C TYR A 81 1.24 18.01 -8.58
N LYS A 82 2.21 18.92 -8.77
CA LYS A 82 2.00 20.30 -9.24
C LYS A 82 1.16 21.13 -8.27
N ASP A 83 1.32 20.86 -6.99
CA ASP A 83 0.71 21.59 -5.88
C ASP A 83 1.70 21.61 -4.70
N GLU A 84 1.53 22.57 -3.79
CA GLU A 84 2.33 22.75 -2.59
C GLU A 84 1.53 22.53 -1.30
N ASP A 85 0.27 22.06 -1.38
CA ASP A 85 -0.51 21.70 -0.20
C ASP A 85 0.27 20.73 0.70
N PRO A 86 0.73 21.18 1.89
CA PRO A 86 1.62 20.38 2.72
C PRO A 86 0.99 19.07 3.19
N GLU A 87 -0.33 19.07 3.42
CA GLU A 87 -1.06 17.89 3.87
C GLU A 87 -1.12 16.85 2.76
N ILE A 88 -1.44 17.27 1.54
CA ILE A 88 -1.46 16.34 0.40
C ILE A 88 -0.08 15.77 0.13
N ILE A 89 0.97 16.61 0.17
CA ILE A 89 2.34 16.16 -0.05
C ILE A 89 2.80 15.16 1.02
N ASP A 90 2.44 15.37 2.29
CA ASP A 90 2.74 14.43 3.36
C ASP A 90 2.00 13.09 3.18
N GLN A 91 0.74 13.13 2.76
CA GLN A 91 0.00 11.92 2.40
C GLN A 91 0.58 11.19 1.18
N MET A 92 1.35 11.88 0.31
CA MET A 92 1.99 11.23 -0.83
C MET A 92 3.16 10.35 -0.44
N GLN A 93 3.96 10.82 0.52
CA GLN A 93 5.06 10.07 1.08
C GLN A 93 4.56 8.91 1.95
N GLY A 94 3.51 9.15 2.75
CA GLY A 94 2.99 8.14 3.66
C GLY A 94 4.06 7.66 4.67
N PRO A 95 3.97 6.42 5.20
CA PRO A 95 2.89 5.46 4.95
C PRO A 95 1.55 5.97 5.47
N ILE A 96 0.47 5.70 4.75
CA ILE A 96 -0.89 6.10 5.13
C ILE A 96 -1.92 5.07 4.66
N LEU A 97 -3.05 4.96 5.35
CA LEU A 97 -4.23 4.30 4.81
C LEU A 97 -4.71 5.06 3.57
N ASN A 98 -4.62 4.44 2.39
CA ASN A 98 -4.91 5.11 1.13
C ASN A 98 -6.33 5.70 1.13
N PRO A 99 -6.49 7.03 0.98
CA PRO A 99 -7.79 7.67 0.99
C PRO A 99 -8.72 7.12 -0.09
N GLY A 100 -9.98 6.85 0.26
CA GLY A 100 -11.00 6.31 -0.64
C GLY A 100 -10.90 4.82 -0.95
N SER A 101 -9.87 4.11 -0.47
CA SER A 101 -9.80 2.65 -0.54
C SER A 101 -10.60 1.98 0.58
N LEU A 102 -10.81 0.66 0.42
CA LEU A 102 -11.41 -0.17 1.46
C LEU A 102 -10.52 -0.16 2.71
N GLN A 103 -11.14 0.11 3.86
CA GLN A 103 -10.52 0.00 5.17
C GLN A 103 -11.47 -0.77 6.09
N SER A 104 -11.00 -1.87 6.67
CA SER A 104 -11.73 -2.60 7.70
C SER A 104 -11.43 -2.04 9.09
N GLU A 105 -12.06 -2.60 10.12
CA GLU A 105 -11.76 -2.30 11.51
C GLU A 105 -10.32 -2.66 11.92
N LEU A 106 -9.62 -3.46 11.11
CA LEU A 106 -8.21 -3.82 11.34
C LEU A 106 -7.23 -2.80 10.76
N ALA A 107 -7.67 -1.89 9.89
CA ALA A 107 -6.78 -1.06 9.08
C ALA A 107 -5.81 -0.21 9.91
N LEU A 108 -6.31 0.46 10.96
CA LEU A 108 -5.46 1.27 11.84
C LEU A 108 -4.45 0.45 12.67
N ALA A 109 -4.68 -0.85 12.84
CA ALA A 109 -3.71 -1.71 13.52
C ALA A 109 -2.61 -2.21 12.57
N LEU A 110 -2.86 -2.18 11.26
CA LEU A 110 -1.97 -2.68 10.22
C LEU A 110 -1.05 -1.60 9.63
N LEU A 111 -1.31 -0.33 9.93
CA LEU A 111 -0.45 0.82 9.59
C LEU A 111 0.54 1.09 10.74
#